data_AF-A0A024P3H3-F1
#
_entry.id   AF-A0A024P3H3-F1
#
_cell.length_a   1.000
_cell.length_b   1.000
_cell.length_c   1.000
_cell.angle_alpha   90.00
_cell.angle_beta   90.00
_cell.angle_gamma   90.00
#
_symmetry.space_group_name_H-M   'P 1'
#
loop_
_entity.id
_entity.type
_entity.pdbx_description
1 polymer ?
#
loop_
_entity_poly.entity_id
_entity_poly.type
_entity_poly.pdbx_seq_one_letter_code
_entity_poly.pdbx_strand_id
1 'polypeptide(L)'
;MKIREEKGTNGWTQYTLLDDKEMSVKVLNDGGIIKEINVPDNKGNIENVVLHYQKDEDDRTDMNFFGALIGRVAGRIAWVYLCYQNKDVHARCK
;
A
#
# COMPACT_ATOMS: atom_id res chain seq x y z
N MET A 1 -10.25 -9.25 16.69
CA MET A 1 -9.32 -9.04 15.54
C MET A 1 -8.57 -10.33 15.17
N LYS A 2 -8.70 -10.79 13.93
CA LYS A 2 -8.08 -12.01 13.37
C LYS A 2 -7.27 -11.67 12.12
N ILE A 3 -6.22 -12.43 11.83
CA ILE A 3 -5.38 -12.23 10.63
C ILE A 3 -5.41 -13.52 9.79
N ARG A 4 -5.62 -13.38 8.48
CA ARG A 4 -5.49 -14.45 7.49
C ARG A 4 -4.34 -14.12 6.55
N GLU A 5 -3.64 -15.14 6.11
CA GLU A 5 -2.51 -15.04 5.19
C GLU A 5 -2.81 -15.83 3.91
N GLU A 6 -2.54 -15.24 2.76
CA GLU A 6 -2.67 -15.87 1.45
C GLU A 6 -1.40 -15.61 0.64
N LYS A 7 -0.80 -16.67 0.09
CA LYS A 7 0.40 -16.57 -0.74
C LYS A 7 0.01 -16.37 -2.19
N GLY A 8 0.52 -15.31 -2.80
CA GLY A 8 0.38 -15.04 -4.22
C GLY A 8 1.31 -15.89 -5.08
N THR A 9 1.07 -15.87 -6.39
CA THR A 9 1.83 -16.63 -7.40
C THR A 9 3.28 -16.17 -7.57
N ASN A 10 3.57 -14.89 -7.30
CA ASN A 10 4.90 -14.29 -7.51
C ASN A 10 5.71 -14.12 -6.22
N GLY A 11 5.39 -14.88 -5.16
CA GLY A 11 6.14 -14.88 -3.89
C GLY A 11 5.79 -13.73 -2.93
N TRP A 12 4.85 -12.87 -3.30
CA TRP A 12 4.23 -11.93 -2.37
C TRP A 12 3.17 -12.62 -1.52
N THR A 13 2.85 -12.01 -0.39
CA THR A 13 1.87 -12.47 0.58
C THR A 13 0.86 -11.37 0.86
N GLN A 14 -0.42 -11.72 0.81
CA GLN A 14 -1.52 -10.88 1.25
C GLN A 14 -1.92 -11.23 2.67
N TYR A 15 -2.00 -10.21 3.52
CA TYR A 15 -2.53 -10.29 4.85
C TYR A 15 -3.91 -9.66 4.88
N THR A 16 -4.91 -10.39 5.36
CA THR A 16 -6.25 -9.87 5.59
C THR A 16 -6.49 -9.76 7.09
N LEU A 17 -6.63 -8.52 7.57
CA LEU A 17 -7.02 -8.22 8.93
C LEU A 17 -8.56 -8.17 8.98
N LEU A 18 -9.14 -8.91 9.91
CA LEU A 18 -10.59 -9.02 10.10
C LEU A 18 -10.94 -8.48 11.49
N ASP A 19 -11.85 -7.52 11.54
CA ASP A 19 -12.46 -7.09 12.80
C ASP A 19 -13.72 -7.93 13.12
N ASP A 20 -14.18 -7.85 14.36
CA ASP A 20 -15.36 -8.55 14.84
C ASP A 20 -16.67 -7.86 14.40
N LYS A 21 -16.57 -6.72 13.69
CA LYS A 21 -17.68 -5.91 13.13
C LYS A 21 -17.73 -5.94 11.59
N GLU A 22 -17.37 -7.06 10.98
CA GLU A 22 -17.42 -7.30 9.52
C GLU A 22 -16.53 -6.39 8.65
N MET A 23 -15.71 -5.54 9.25
CA MET A 23 -14.69 -4.76 8.55
C MET A 23 -13.47 -5.63 8.23
N SER A 24 -12.87 -5.41 7.05
CA SER A 24 -11.61 -6.05 6.70
C SER A 24 -10.63 -5.13 5.98
N VAL A 25 -9.34 -5.39 6.15
CA VAL A 25 -8.25 -4.68 5.46
C VAL A 25 -7.32 -5.70 4.84
N LYS A 26 -7.07 -5.56 3.53
CA LYS A 26 -6.11 -6.39 2.79
C LYS A 26 -4.84 -5.61 2.52
N VAL A 27 -3.70 -6.17 2.90
CA VAL A 27 -2.37 -5.57 2.76
C VAL A 27 -1.41 -6.54 2.09
N LEU A 28 -0.65 -6.06 1.11
CA LEU A 28 0.40 -6.81 0.44
C LEU A 28 1.76 -6.53 1.08
N ASN A 29 2.61 -7.56 1.19
CA ASN A 29 3.99 -7.37 1.62
C ASN A 29 4.91 -6.75 0.55
N ASP A 30 4.52 -6.84 -0.72
CA ASP A 30 5.21 -6.16 -1.83
C ASP A 30 4.78 -4.68 -1.83
N GLY A 31 5.72 -3.79 -1.50
CA GLY A 31 5.47 -2.35 -1.41
C GLY A 31 4.57 -1.90 -0.24
N GLY A 32 4.16 -2.81 0.65
CA GLY A 32 3.27 -2.47 1.78
C GLY A 32 1.90 -1.95 1.33
N ILE A 33 1.41 -2.42 0.18
CA ILE A 33 0.24 -1.86 -0.49
C ILE A 33 -1.06 -2.23 0.24
N ILE A 34 -1.86 -1.24 0.60
CA ILE A 34 -3.25 -1.45 1.02
C ILE A 34 -4.10 -1.65 -0.23
N LYS A 35 -4.56 -2.89 -0.43
CA LYS A 35 -5.32 -3.26 -1.62
C LYS A 35 -6.81 -3.00 -1.46
N GLU A 36 -7.35 -3.31 -0.28
CA GLU A 36 -8.78 -3.10 0.00
C GLU A 36 -8.97 -2.71 1.47
N ILE A 37 -9.94 -1.82 1.70
CA ILE A 37 -10.53 -1.55 3.01
C ILE A 37 -12.03 -1.73 2.84
N ASN A 38 -12.53 -2.86 3.31
CA ASN A 38 -13.95 -3.23 3.18
C ASN A 38 -14.70 -2.84 4.45
N VAL A 39 -15.72 -1.99 4.31
CA VAL A 39 -16.48 -1.42 5.44
C VAL A 39 -17.98 -1.56 5.15
N PRO A 40 -18.82 -1.91 6.14
CA PRO A 40 -20.27 -1.89 5.98
C PRO A 40 -20.81 -0.46 5.88
N ASP A 41 -21.72 -0.23 4.94
CA ASP A 41 -22.50 0.99 4.81
C ASP A 41 -23.64 1.08 5.85
N ASN A 42 -24.47 2.11 5.76
CA ASN A 42 -25.61 2.29 6.67
C ASN A 42 -26.74 1.25 6.50
N LYS A 43 -26.70 0.44 5.44
CA LYS A 43 -27.61 -0.67 5.15
C LYS A 43 -26.97 -2.04 5.42
N GLY A 44 -25.71 -2.07 5.83
CA GLY A 44 -24.93 -3.29 6.06
C GLY A 44 -24.27 -3.88 4.81
N ASN A 45 -24.27 -3.18 3.68
CA ASN A 45 -23.53 -3.63 2.49
C ASN A 45 -22.05 -3.37 2.67
N ILE A 46 -21.23 -4.40 2.48
CA ILE A 46 -19.77 -4.28 2.62
C ILE A 46 -19.18 -3.91 1.26
N GLU A 47 -18.50 -2.77 1.21
CA GLU A 47 -17.83 -2.29 0.00
C GLU A 47 -16.42 -1.80 0.29
N ASN A 48 -15.56 -1.89 -0.73
CA ASN A 48 -14.21 -1.36 -0.67
C ASN A 48 -14.21 0.16 -0.84
N VAL A 49 -13.48 0.87 0.04
CA VAL A 49 -13.43 2.35 0.05
C VAL A 49 -12.11 2.94 -0.46
N VAL A 50 -11.15 2.11 -0.88
CA VAL A 50 -9.87 2.58 -1.44
C VAL A 50 -9.76 2.28 -2.94
N LEU A 51 -9.05 3.14 -3.67
CA LEU A 51 -8.71 2.87 -5.06
C LEU A 51 -7.65 1.77 -5.14
N HIS A 52 -7.86 0.82 -6.04
CA HIS A 52 -6.92 -0.25 -6.31
C HIS A 52 -7.09 -0.77 -7.74
N TYR A 53 -6.09 -1.51 -8.21
CA TYR A 53 -6.18 -2.27 -9.45
C TYR A 53 -6.76 -3.67 -9.19
N GLN A 54 -7.41 -4.24 -10.21
CA GLN A 54 -7.93 -5.60 -10.11
C GLN A 54 -6.83 -6.66 -10.22
N LYS A 55 -5.77 -6.39 -11.00
CA LYS A 55 -4.65 -7.32 -11.21
C LYS A 55 -3.43 -6.86 -10.44
N ASP A 56 -2.76 -7.81 -9.78
CA ASP A 56 -1.53 -7.55 -9.02
C ASP A 56 -0.36 -7.05 -9.89
N GLU A 57 -0.35 -7.41 -11.18
CA GLU A 57 0.69 -6.96 -12.12
C GLU A 57 0.60 -5.46 -12.41
N ASP A 58 -0.61 -4.90 -12.35
CA ASP A 58 -0.85 -3.49 -12.64
C ASP A 58 -0.26 -2.61 -11.51
N ASP A 59 -0.32 -3.08 -10.25
CA ASP A 59 0.25 -2.38 -9.08
C ASP A 59 1.76 -2.12 -9.22
N ARG A 60 2.49 -2.99 -9.93
CA ARG A 60 3.94 -2.86 -10.13
C ARG A 60 4.32 -1.88 -11.23
N THR A 61 3.41 -1.64 -12.16
CA THR A 61 3.59 -0.67 -13.25
C THR A 61 2.92 0.67 -12.93
N ASP A 62 2.25 0.76 -11.78
CA ASP A 62 1.56 1.96 -11.35
C ASP A 62 2.51 3.15 -11.18
N MET A 63 2.09 4.28 -11.76
CA MET A 63 2.74 5.58 -11.61
C MET A 63 2.12 6.43 -10.50
N ASN A 64 0.96 6.04 -9.97
CA ASN A 64 0.17 6.79 -9.00
C ASN A 64 0.40 6.35 -7.54
N PHE A 65 0.98 5.16 -7.35
CA PHE A 65 1.34 4.60 -6.05
C PHE A 65 0.11 4.35 -5.13
N PHE A 66 -0.99 3.84 -5.67
CA PHE A 66 -2.21 3.62 -4.87
C PHE A 66 -1.96 2.65 -3.71
N GLY A 67 -2.34 3.07 -2.51
CA GLY A 67 -2.21 2.26 -1.28
C GLY A 67 -0.77 1.93 -0.86
N ALA A 68 0.24 2.30 -1.64
CA ALA A 68 1.63 1.91 -1.42
C ALA A 68 2.26 2.64 -0.23
N LEU A 69 3.15 1.94 0.47
CA LEU A 69 3.97 2.53 1.52
C LEU A 69 5.13 3.30 0.88
N ILE A 70 5.07 4.64 0.96
CA ILE A 70 6.07 5.51 0.33
C ILE A 70 7.27 5.74 1.27
N GLY A 71 8.49 5.51 0.76
CA GLY A 71 9.72 5.75 1.52
C GLY A 71 11.00 5.69 0.68
N ARG A 72 12.15 6.15 1.21
CA ARG A 72 12.38 6.69 2.57
C ARG A 72 11.95 8.15 2.77
N VAL A 73 11.74 8.90 1.70
CA VAL A 73 11.26 10.28 1.74
C VAL A 73 10.04 10.35 0.83
N ALA A 74 8.89 10.71 1.39
CA ALA A 74 7.69 10.94 0.61
C ALA A 74 7.70 12.36 0.01
N GLY A 75 7.10 12.53 -1.16
CA GLY A 75 7.02 13.82 -1.84
C GLY A 75 8.25 14.15 -2.68
N ARG A 76 8.66 15.42 -2.69
CA ARG A 76 9.72 15.95 -3.58
C ARG A 76 10.94 16.40 -2.76
N ILE A 77 12.13 16.05 -3.24
CA ILE A 77 13.40 16.58 -2.73
C ILE A 77 13.88 17.66 -3.70
N ALA A 78 13.98 18.90 -3.24
CA ALA A 78 14.42 20.02 -4.07
C ALA A 78 15.84 19.78 -4.58
N TRP A 79 16.08 20.04 -5.87
CA TRP A 79 17.38 19.86 -6.53
C TRP A 79 17.98 18.46 -6.39
N VAL A 80 17.16 17.47 -6.01
CA VAL A 80 17.59 16.10 -5.75
C VAL A 80 18.70 16.05 -4.69
N TYR A 81 18.72 17.03 -3.77
CA TYR A 81 19.79 17.24 -2.82
C TYR A 81 19.25 17.39 -1.40
N LEU A 82 19.90 16.73 -0.45
CA LEU A 82 19.66 16.92 0.98
C LEU A 82 20.98 16.87 1.75
N CYS A 83 21.13 17.72 2.77
CA CYS A 83 22.27 17.68 3.68
C CYS A 83 21.88 16.89 4.94
N TYR A 84 22.65 15.86 5.29
CA TYR A 84 22.46 15.04 6.48
C TYR A 84 23.79 14.84 7.21
N GLN A 85 23.85 15.18 8.51
CA GLN A 85 25.07 15.09 9.31
C GLN A 85 26.28 15.80 8.67
N ASN A 86 26.08 17.03 8.17
CA ASN A 86 27.08 17.82 7.45
C ASN A 86 27.66 17.12 6.20
N LYS A 87 26.91 16.20 5.62
CA LYS A 87 27.25 15.53 4.36
C LYS A 87 26.15 15.74 3.35
N ASP A 88 26.60 15.99 2.13
CA ASP A 88 25.74 16.18 0.98
C ASP A 88 25.33 14.82 0.42
N VAL A 89 24.02 14.60 0.31
CA VAL A 89 23.43 13.37 -0.23
C VAL A 89 22.58 13.73 -1.44
N HIS A 90 22.98 13.17 -2.57
CA HIS A 90 22.24 13.28 -3.82
C HIS A 90 21.25 12.11 -3.92
N ALA A 91 19.96 12.43 -4.05
CA ALA A 91 18.94 11.45 -4.39
C ALA A 91 19.01 11.12 -5.89
N ARG A 92 18.16 10.18 -6.35
CA ARG A 92 18.04 9.88 -7.78
C ARG A 92 16.91 10.70 -8.38
N CYS A 93 17.17 11.37 -9.51
CA CYS A 93 16.10 11.90 -10.36
C CYS A 93 15.50 10.74 -11.16
N LYS A 94 14.19 10.56 -11.08
CA LYS A 94 13.45 9.59 -11.90
C LYS A 94 13.10 10.21 -13.25
#